data_AF-A0A6B3GZ97-F1
#
_entry.id   AF-A0A6B3GZ97-F1
#
_cell.length_a   1.000
_cell.length_b   1.000
_cell.length_c   1.000
_cell.angle_alpha   90.00
_cell.angle_beta   90.00
_cell.angle_gamma   90.00
#
_symmetry.space_group_name_H-M   'P 1'
#
loop_
_entity.id
_entity.type
_entity.pdbx_description
1 polymer ?
#
loop_
_entity_poly.entity_id
_entity_poly.type
_entity_poly.pdbx_seq_one_letter_code
_entity_poly.pdbx_strand_id
1 'polypeptide(L)'
;FFTNGGAEAVENAIRMARLHTGRPKVLSAYRSYHGATSTAINLTGDPRRWPSDNGSAGVVRFWAPFLYRSPFYAQTEAEECARALQHLEDTLAFEGPSSIAAIIL
;
A
#
# COMPACT_ATOMS: atom_id res chain seq x y z
N PHE A 1 -10.74 8.24 -17.90
CA PHE A 1 -10.47 9.58 -17.35
C PHE A 1 -9.02 9.93 -17.67
N PHE A 2 -8.66 11.22 -17.73
CA PHE A 2 -7.29 11.67 -18.00
C PHE A 2 -6.77 12.47 -16.79
N THR A 3 -5.46 12.44 -16.57
CA THR A 3 -4.76 13.18 -15.50
C THR A 3 -3.46 13.75 -16.01
N ASN A 4 -2.95 14.80 -15.37
CA ASN A 4 -1.72 15.47 -15.80
C ASN A 4 -0.46 14.89 -15.15
N GLY A 5 -0.60 14.10 -14.08
CA GLY A 5 0.52 13.47 -13.40
C GLY A 5 0.14 12.18 -12.67
N GLY A 6 1.16 11.39 -12.33
CA GLY A 6 0.97 10.10 -11.64
C GLY A 6 0.30 10.24 -10.28
N ALA A 7 0.62 11.30 -9.52
CA ALA A 7 -0.02 11.55 -8.23
C ALA A 7 -1.55 11.79 -8.39
N GLU A 8 -1.97 12.60 -9.37
CA GLU A 8 -3.39 12.80 -9.69
C GLU A 8 -4.07 11.49 -10.15
N ALA A 9 -3.36 10.66 -10.92
CA ALA A 9 -3.86 9.34 -11.32
C ALA A 9 -4.13 8.46 -10.09
N VAL A 10 -3.22 8.46 -9.11
CA VAL A 10 -3.35 7.73 -7.85
C VAL A 10 -4.52 8.24 -7.01
N GLU A 11 -4.67 9.57 -6.85
CA GLU A 11 -5.82 10.16 -6.12
C GLU A 11 -7.16 9.67 -6.70
N ASN A 12 -7.29 9.71 -8.02
CA ASN A 12 -8.50 9.29 -8.71
C ASN A 12 -8.71 7.76 -8.62
N ALA A 13 -7.65 6.97 -8.75
CA ALA A 13 -7.73 5.51 -8.60
C ALA A 13 -8.25 5.12 -7.22
N ILE A 14 -7.69 5.70 -6.15
CA ILE A 14 -8.15 5.43 -4.78
C ILE A 14 -9.57 5.92 -4.56
N ARG A 15 -9.92 7.11 -5.06
CA ARG A 15 -11.29 7.63 -4.97
C ARG A 15 -12.28 6.68 -5.61
N MET A 16 -11.99 6.17 -6.81
CA MET A 16 -12.85 5.21 -7.51
C MET A 16 -12.93 3.87 -6.79
N ALA A 17 -11.82 3.34 -6.27
CA ALA A 17 -11.82 2.09 -5.51
C ALA A 17 -12.69 2.19 -4.24
N ARG A 18 -12.56 3.29 -3.49
CA ARG A 18 -13.38 3.57 -2.30
C ARG A 18 -14.86 3.74 -2.66
N LEU A 19 -15.17 4.48 -3.73
CA LEU A 19 -16.54 4.67 -4.20
C LEU A 19 -17.18 3.35 -4.63
N HIS A 20 -16.45 2.52 -5.38
CA HIS A 20 -16.97 1.26 -5.91
C HIS A 20 -17.21 0.22 -4.81
N THR A 21 -16.31 0.14 -3.83
CA THR A 21 -16.36 -0.89 -2.78
C THR A 21 -17.10 -0.45 -1.52
N GLY A 22 -17.21 0.87 -1.28
CA GLY A 22 -17.66 1.44 0.00
C GLY A 22 -16.65 1.27 1.15
N ARG A 23 -15.42 0.83 0.84
CA ARG A 23 -14.41 0.46 1.84
C ARG A 23 -13.37 1.57 2.02
N PRO A 24 -12.96 1.90 3.26
CA PRO A 24 -12.08 3.04 3.48
C PRO A 24 -10.59 2.74 3.30
N LYS A 25 -10.14 1.50 3.58
CA LYS A 25 -8.71 1.18 3.67
C LYS A 25 -8.09 0.86 2.31
N VAL A 26 -6.82 1.19 2.15
CA VAL A 26 -5.98 0.80 1.01
C VAL A 26 -4.67 0.24 1.53
N LEU A 27 -4.19 -0.85 0.94
CA LEU A 27 -2.88 -1.41 1.25
C LEU A 27 -1.83 -0.86 0.31
N SER A 28 -0.68 -0.45 0.84
CA SER A 28 0.52 -0.11 0.05
C SER A 28 1.78 -0.77 0.61
N ALA A 29 2.78 -1.00 -0.24
CA ALA A 29 4.02 -1.62 0.19
C ALA A 29 4.94 -0.63 0.94
N TYR A 30 5.68 -1.10 1.95
CA TYR A 30 6.84 -0.36 2.42
C TYR A 30 7.84 -0.14 1.27
N ARG A 31 8.52 1.00 1.26
CA ARG A 31 9.47 1.46 0.23
C ARG A 31 8.86 1.78 -1.15
N SER A 32 7.53 1.81 -1.28
CA SER A 32 6.86 2.29 -2.50
C SER A 32 6.84 3.82 -2.59
N TYR A 33 6.64 4.35 -3.79
CA TYR A 33 6.38 5.77 -4.04
C TYR A 33 5.17 5.94 -4.96
N HIS A 34 4.20 6.74 -4.52
CA HIS A 34 2.95 6.94 -5.28
C HIS A 34 2.67 8.41 -5.61
N GLY A 35 3.57 9.33 -5.26
CA GLY A 35 3.43 10.76 -5.52
C GLY A 35 3.40 11.61 -4.26
N ALA A 36 3.20 12.92 -4.44
CA ALA A 36 3.31 13.93 -3.39
C ALA A 36 2.02 14.74 -3.13
N THR A 37 0.89 14.31 -3.69
CA THR A 37 -0.44 14.85 -3.33
C THR A 37 -0.97 14.16 -2.06
N SER A 38 -2.06 14.67 -1.48
CA SER A 38 -2.51 14.29 -0.12
C SER A 38 -2.65 12.77 0.13
N THR A 39 -3.39 12.04 -0.70
CA THR A 39 -3.52 10.57 -0.57
C THR A 39 -2.26 9.88 -1.09
N ALA A 40 -1.70 10.37 -2.21
CA ALA A 40 -0.52 9.76 -2.85
C ALA A 40 0.72 9.71 -1.93
N ILE A 41 1.00 10.80 -1.21
CA ILE A 41 2.08 10.84 -0.24
C ILE A 41 1.79 9.92 0.95
N ASN A 42 0.51 9.80 1.35
CA ASN A 42 0.12 8.88 2.41
C ASN A 42 0.24 7.41 2.00
N LEU A 43 0.09 7.08 0.72
CA LEU A 43 0.36 5.74 0.20
C LEU A 43 1.85 5.41 0.14
N THR A 44 2.71 6.42 0.00
CA THR A 44 4.16 6.23 -0.09
C THR A 44 4.72 5.53 1.16
N GLY A 45 5.51 4.49 0.93
CA GLY A 45 5.99 3.54 1.94
C GLY A 45 7.31 3.91 2.63
N ASP A 46 7.76 5.16 2.53
CA ASP A 46 9.07 5.62 2.99
C ASP A 46 9.02 6.95 3.78
N PRO A 47 10.13 7.43 4.37
CA PRO A 47 10.16 8.59 5.27
C PRO A 47 9.64 9.91 4.69
N ARG A 48 9.59 10.07 3.35
CA ARG A 48 9.04 11.29 2.73
C ARG A 48 7.60 11.57 3.15
N ARG A 49 6.87 10.53 3.55
CA ARG A 49 5.50 10.62 4.03
C ARG A 49 5.36 11.23 5.42
N TRP A 50 6.33 11.05 6.32
CA TRP A 50 6.15 11.34 7.75
C TRP A 50 5.62 12.75 8.06
N PRO A 51 6.06 13.82 7.39
CA PRO A 51 5.52 15.17 7.62
C PRO A 51 4.05 15.35 7.18
N SER A 52 3.52 14.43 6.37
CA SER A 52 2.19 14.51 5.76
C SER A 52 1.20 13.45 6.27
N ASP A 53 1.64 12.57 7.19
CA ASP A 53 0.78 11.54 7.78
C ASP A 53 0.10 12.05 9.05
N ASN A 54 -1.22 12.13 9.00
CA ASN A 54 -2.10 12.53 10.09
C ASN A 54 -2.89 11.36 10.68
N GLY A 55 -2.60 10.12 10.25
CA GLY A 55 -3.24 8.90 10.74
C GLY A 55 -4.66 8.65 10.19
N SER A 56 -5.23 9.57 9.40
CA SER A 56 -6.62 9.44 8.91
C SER A 56 -6.72 9.06 7.42
N ALA A 57 -5.60 8.81 6.75
CA ALA A 57 -5.57 8.52 5.31
C ALA A 57 -6.12 7.13 4.94
N GLY A 58 -6.38 6.26 5.92
CA GLY A 58 -6.88 4.90 5.69
C GLY A 58 -5.88 4.05 4.88
N VAL A 59 -4.58 4.22 5.13
CA VAL A 59 -3.52 3.47 4.45
C VAL A 59 -2.90 2.48 5.43
N VAL A 60 -2.93 1.20 5.07
CA VAL A 60 -2.23 0.13 5.78
C VAL A 60 -1.00 -0.25 4.97
N ARG A 61 0.10 -0.59 5.64
CA ARG A 61 1.36 -0.92 4.98
C ARG A 61 1.77 -2.36 5.25
N PHE A 62 2.27 -3.02 4.21
CA PHE A 62 2.80 -4.38 4.28
C PHE A 62 4.21 -4.44 3.68
N TRP A 63 4.96 -5.46 4.05
CA TRP A 63 6.27 -5.74 3.47
C TRP A 63 6.13 -6.48 2.14
N ALA A 64 6.56 -5.86 1.05
CA ALA A 64 6.70 -6.50 -0.26
C ALA A 64 7.99 -7.34 -0.32
N PRO A 65 8.06 -8.37 -1.21
CA PRO A 65 9.23 -9.22 -1.34
C PRO A 65 10.46 -8.42 -1.80
N PHE A 66 11.55 -8.52 -1.04
CA PHE A 66 12.84 -7.94 -1.37
C PHE A 66 14.00 -8.72 -0.77
N LEU A 67 14.38 -9.81 -1.45
CA LEU A 67 15.36 -10.79 -0.98
C LEU A 67 16.68 -10.17 -0.49
N TYR A 68 17.21 -9.16 -1.19
CA TYR A 68 18.47 -8.50 -0.81
C TYR A 68 18.44 -7.87 0.60
N ARG A 69 17.28 -7.41 1.07
CA ARG A 69 17.07 -6.95 2.46
C ARG A 69 15.77 -7.52 3.01
N SER A 70 15.69 -8.85 2.99
CA SER A 70 14.52 -9.62 3.43
C SER A 70 14.17 -9.30 4.88
N PRO A 71 12.94 -8.81 5.17
CA PRO A 71 12.41 -8.76 6.53
C PRO A 71 11.93 -10.15 7.00
N PHE A 72 11.91 -11.14 6.10
CA PHE A 72 11.37 -12.48 6.33
C PHE A 72 12.45 -13.53 6.55
N TYR A 73 13.73 -13.13 6.64
CA TYR A 73 14.89 -14.03 6.78
C TYR A 73 14.96 -15.09 5.67
N ALA A 74 14.54 -14.75 4.45
CA ALA A 74 14.55 -15.65 3.31
C ALA A 74 15.97 -15.79 2.73
N GLN A 75 16.29 -16.98 2.24
CA GLN A 75 17.54 -17.27 1.55
C GLN A 75 17.37 -17.42 0.03
N THR A 76 16.13 -17.61 -0.43
CA THR A 76 15.79 -17.79 -1.85
C THR A 76 14.60 -16.90 -2.24
N GLU A 77 14.44 -16.64 -3.54
CA GLU A 77 13.29 -15.88 -4.05
C GLU A 77 11.96 -16.58 -3.76
N ALA A 78 11.95 -17.92 -3.79
CA ALA A 78 10.77 -18.71 -3.47
C ALA A 78 10.35 -18.55 -2.00
N GLU A 79 11.32 -18.60 -1.08
CA GLU A 79 11.07 -18.34 0.35
C GLU A 79 10.59 -16.91 0.60
N GLU A 80 11.22 -15.93 -0.06
CA GLU A 80 10.85 -14.51 0.07
C GLU A 80 9.42 -14.28 -0.39
N CYS A 81 9.07 -14.81 -1.56
CA CYS A 81 7.72 -14.71 -2.11
C CYS A 81 6.69 -15.37 -1.20
N ALA A 82 6.92 -16.61 -0.76
CA ALA A 82 6.00 -17.34 0.10
C ALA A 82 5.74 -16.62 1.43
N ARG A 83 6.80 -16.11 2.08
CA ARG A 83 6.68 -15.41 3.36
C ARG A 83 6.09 -14.01 3.21
N ALA A 84 6.37 -13.30 2.12
CA ALA A 84 5.72 -12.03 1.82
C ALA A 84 4.21 -12.18 1.57
N LEU A 85 3.81 -13.25 0.87
CA LEU A 85 2.41 -13.57 0.65
C LEU A 85 1.70 -13.92 1.97
N GLN A 86 2.33 -14.74 2.82
CA GLN A 86 1.78 -15.03 4.16
C GLN A 86 1.59 -13.74 4.98
N HIS A 87 2.59 -12.86 4.98
CA HIS A 87 2.48 -11.58 5.66
C HIS A 87 1.35 -10.69 5.12
N LEU A 88 1.15 -10.66 3.79
CA LEU A 88 0.06 -9.92 3.17
C LEU A 88 -1.31 -10.52 3.55
N GLU A 89 -1.43 -11.84 3.56
CA GLU A 89 -2.64 -12.55 3.98
C GLU A 89 -2.99 -12.28 5.44
N ASP A 90 -2.00 -12.37 6.34
CA ASP A 90 -2.17 -12.05 7.77
C ASP A 90 -2.62 -10.59 7.94
N THR A 91 -1.98 -9.65 7.22
CA THR A 91 -2.32 -8.22 7.27
C THR A 91 -3.77 -8.00 6.79
N LEU A 92 -4.17 -8.63 5.68
CA LEU A 92 -5.55 -8.58 5.18
C LEU A 92 -6.54 -9.10 6.24
N ALA A 93 -6.22 -10.22 6.89
CA ALA A 93 -7.09 -10.84 7.90
C ALA A 93 -7.26 -9.95 9.13
N PHE A 94 -6.17 -9.41 9.70
CA PHE A 94 -6.21 -8.57 10.90
C PHE A 94 -6.86 -7.20 10.66
N GLU A 95 -6.69 -6.63 9.46
CA GLU A 95 -7.34 -5.35 9.12
C GLU A 95 -8.82 -5.48 8.79
N GLY A 96 -9.31 -6.71 8.58
CA GLY A 96 -10.66 -7.01 8.12
C GLY A 96 -10.77 -6.87 6.60
N PRO A 97 -10.84 -7.98 5.84
CA PRO A 97 -10.86 -7.95 4.37
C PRO A 97 -12.01 -7.14 3.78
N SER A 98 -13.15 -7.09 4.48
CA SER A 98 -14.32 -6.31 4.11
C SER A 98 -14.13 -4.79 4.24
N SER A 99 -13.02 -4.32 4.82
CA SER A 99 -12.69 -2.90 4.99
C SER A 99 -11.67 -2.36 3.98
N ILE A 100 -11.14 -3.22 3.10
CA ILE A 100 -10.06 -2.90 2.16
C ILE A 100 -10.59 -2.76 0.74
N ALA A 101 -10.38 -1.58 0.16
CA ALA A 101 -10.83 -1.21 -1.18
C ALA A 101 -9.88 -1.65 -2.29
N ALA A 102 -8.57 -1.59 -2.04
CA ALA A 102 -7.54 -1.85 -3.05
C ALA A 102 -6.18 -2.17 -2.42
N ILE A 103 -5.32 -2.78 -3.23
CA ILE A 103 -3.87 -2.88 -3.03
C ILE A 103 -3.21 -2.06 -4.14
N ILE A 104 -2.22 -1.23 -3.78
CA ILE A 104 -1.38 -0.49 -4.73
C ILE A 104 0.09 -0.84 -4.50
N LEU A 105 0.85 -0.99 -5.58
CA LEU A 105 2.26 -1.44 -5.60
C LEU A 105 3.16 -0.38 -6.22
#